data_AF-T1GCK3-F1
#
_entry.id   AF-T1GCK3-F1
#
_cell.length_a   1.000
_cell.length_b   1.000
_cell.length_c   1.000
_cell.angle_alpha   90.00
_cell.angle_beta   90.00
_cell.angle_gamma   90.00
#
_symmetry.space_group_name_H-M   'P 1'
#
loop_
_entity.id
_entity.type
_entity.pdbx_description
1 polymer ?
#
loop_
_entity_poly.entity_id
_entity_poly.type
_entity_poly.pdbx_seq_one_letter_code
_entity_poly.pdbx_strand_id
1 'polypeptide(L)'
;MEGLIPLNFVAEERSVNSEDWFFEKVLRKEADKLLLAEENPRGTFLVRPSEHNPNGFSLSVKDWEDGRGYHVKHYRIKPLDNGGYYIATNQTFPSLQALVMRTA
;
A
#
# COMPACT_ATOMS: atom_id res chain seq x y z
N MET A 1 -27.95 23.65 -12.01
CA MET A 1 -27.77 22.21 -12.22
C MET A 1 -26.66 21.77 -11.30
N GLU A 2 -26.99 21.14 -10.19
CA GLU A 2 -26.01 20.54 -9.30
C GLU A 2 -25.94 19.05 -9.66
N GLY A 3 -24.77 18.62 -10.16
CA GLY A 3 -24.53 17.23 -10.54
C GLY A 3 -24.13 16.43 -9.32
N LEU A 4 -24.82 15.33 -9.06
CA LEU A 4 -24.46 14.39 -8.00
C LEU A 4 -23.20 13.63 -8.42
N ILE A 5 -22.07 13.92 -7.78
CA ILE A 5 -20.86 13.10 -7.87
C ILE A 5 -21.05 11.93 -6.89
N PRO A 6 -20.88 10.68 -7.31
CA PRO A 6 -20.92 9.54 -6.40
C PRO A 6 -19.92 9.74 -5.26
N LEU A 7 -20.33 9.52 -4.00
CA LEU A 7 -19.45 9.70 -2.83
C LEU A 7 -18.13 8.92 -2.95
N ASN A 8 -18.14 7.81 -3.69
CA ASN A 8 -16.98 6.97 -3.97
C ASN A 8 -15.92 7.63 -4.87
N PHE A 9 -16.24 8.79 -5.48
CA PHE A 9 -15.38 9.59 -6.36
C PHE A 9 -14.86 10.86 -5.68
N VAL A 10 -15.27 11.13 -4.44
CA VAL A 10 -14.86 12.31 -3.66
C VAL A 10 -13.99 11.82 -2.49
N ALA A 11 -12.86 11.21 -2.81
CA ALA A 11 -11.79 11.10 -1.82
C ALA A 11 -11.33 12.53 -1.52
N GLU A 12 -11.41 12.98 -0.26
CA GLU A 12 -10.91 14.30 0.13
C GLU A 12 -9.50 14.47 -0.43
N GLU A 13 -9.19 15.64 -1.00
CA GLU A 13 -8.03 15.97 -1.86
C GLU A 13 -6.64 15.81 -1.18
N ARG A 14 -6.58 15.17 -0.01
CA ARG A 14 -5.37 14.78 0.74
C ARG A 14 -5.48 13.43 1.45
N SER A 15 -6.54 12.67 1.19
CA SER A 15 -6.74 11.36 1.81
C SER A 15 -5.92 10.29 1.08
N VAL A 16 -5.40 9.29 1.82
CA VAL A 16 -4.69 8.15 1.24
C VAL A 16 -5.50 7.45 0.14
N ASN A 17 -6.84 7.56 0.19
CA ASN A 17 -7.77 7.00 -0.79
C ASN A 17 -7.69 7.65 -2.17
N SER A 18 -7.01 8.79 -2.31
CA SER A 18 -6.78 9.47 -3.59
C SER A 18 -5.49 9.03 -4.29
N GLU A 19 -4.69 8.17 -3.65
CA GLU A 19 -3.40 7.75 -4.16
C GLU A 19 -3.54 6.50 -5.05
N ASP A 20 -2.99 6.54 -6.27
CA ASP A 20 -3.07 5.44 -7.25
C ASP A 20 -2.45 4.12 -6.75
N TRP A 21 -1.57 4.19 -5.75
CA TRP A 21 -0.91 3.04 -5.13
C TRP A 21 -1.66 2.48 -3.92
N PHE A 22 -2.75 3.12 -3.47
CA PHE A 22 -3.54 2.66 -2.32
C PHE A 22 -4.79 1.89 -2.75
N PHE A 23 -4.88 0.64 -2.30
CA PHE A 23 -5.94 -0.29 -2.66
C PHE A 23 -6.75 -0.66 -1.40
N GLU A 24 -7.77 0.14 -1.10
CA GLU A 24 -8.56 0.06 0.14
C GLU A 24 -9.19 -1.33 0.39
N LYS A 25 -9.61 -2.03 -0.67
CA LYS A 25 -10.38 -3.28 -0.58
C LYS A 25 -9.62 -4.52 -1.03
N VAL A 26 -8.29 -4.45 -1.14
CA VAL A 26 -7.46 -5.56 -1.60
C VAL A 26 -6.92 -6.36 -0.41
N LEU A 27 -7.16 -7.67 -0.45
CA LEU A 27 -6.62 -8.65 0.50
C LEU A 27 -5.22 -9.11 0.08
N ARG A 28 -4.52 -9.85 0.96
CA ARG A 28 -3.17 -10.35 0.64
C ARG A 28 -3.13 -11.17 -0.64
N LYS A 29 -4.06 -12.12 -0.75
CA LYS A 29 -4.13 -13.04 -1.90
C LYS A 29 -4.43 -12.31 -3.21
N GLU A 30 -5.23 -11.25 -3.15
CA GLU A 30 -5.57 -10.43 -4.31
C GLU A 30 -4.37 -9.56 -4.71
N ALA A 31 -3.65 -8.99 -3.74
CA ALA A 31 -2.39 -8.29 -4.00
C ALA A 31 -1.37 -9.18 -4.68
N ASP A 32 -1.24 -10.45 -4.25
CA ASP A 32 -0.34 -11.42 -4.89
C ASP A 32 -0.70 -11.63 -6.36
N LYS A 33 -1.98 -11.85 -6.64
CA LYS A 33 -2.46 -12.05 -8.02
C LYS A 33 -2.22 -10.82 -8.89
N LEU A 34 -2.54 -9.63 -8.39
CA LEU A 34 -2.37 -8.37 -9.11
C LEU A 34 -0.90 -8.11 -9.43
N LEU A 35 -0.03 -8.21 -8.42
CA LEU A 35 1.39 -7.90 -8.57
C LEU A 35 2.14 -8.93 -9.42
N LEU A 36 1.76 -10.21 -9.37
CA LEU A 36 2.42 -11.27 -10.15
C LEU A 36 1.99 -11.32 -11.63
N ALA A 37 1.06 -10.46 -12.07
CA ALA A 37 0.73 -10.33 -13.48
C ALA A 37 2.00 -10.06 -14.32
N GLU A 38 2.09 -10.70 -15.48
CA GLU A 38 3.33 -10.79 -16.29
C GLU A 38 3.79 -9.41 -16.78
N GLU A 39 2.83 -8.53 -17.08
CA GLU A 39 3.02 -7.16 -17.51
C GLU A 39 3.68 -6.27 -16.44
N ASN A 40 3.62 -6.64 -15.17
CA ASN A 40 4.16 -5.84 -14.09
C ASN A 40 5.68 -6.02 -13.96
N PRO A 41 6.50 -4.96 -14.05
CA PRO A 41 7.93 -5.07 -13.81
C PRO A 41 8.24 -5.42 -12.34
N ARG A 42 9.48 -5.88 -12.09
CA ARG A 42 10.01 -5.96 -10.73
C ARG A 42 9.95 -4.58 -10.07
N GLY A 43 9.52 -4.52 -8.82
CA GLY A 43 9.37 -3.27 -8.07
C GLY A 43 7.94 -2.70 -8.08
N THR A 44 7.04 -3.20 -8.94
CA THR A 44 5.61 -2.82 -8.86
C THR A 44 5.08 -3.11 -7.46
N PHE A 45 4.36 -2.16 -6.88
CA PHE A 45 3.89 -2.24 -5.51
C PHE A 45 2.46 -1.72 -5.35
N LEU A 46 1.88 -2.02 -4.19
CA LEU A 46 0.66 -1.39 -3.69
C LEU A 46 0.66 -1.35 -2.16
N VAL A 47 -0.09 -0.41 -1.59
CA VAL A 47 -0.40 -0.37 -0.16
C VAL A 47 -1.87 -0.74 0.04
N ARG A 48 -2.13 -1.55 1.06
CA ARG A 48 -3.48 -2.02 1.42
C ARG A 48 -3.67 -2.06 2.94
N PRO A 49 -4.90 -2.08 3.46
CA PRO A 49 -5.15 -2.34 4.87
C PRO A 49 -4.57 -3.70 5.33
N SER A 50 -4.12 -3.77 6.58
CA SER A 50 -3.62 -5.00 7.18
C SER A 50 -4.77 -5.88 7.70
N GLU A 51 -4.84 -7.14 7.24
CA GLU A 51 -5.89 -8.09 7.66
C GLU A 51 -5.86 -8.45 9.15
N HIS A 52 -4.68 -8.43 9.77
CA HIS A 52 -4.51 -8.87 11.17
C HIS A 52 -4.19 -7.75 12.15
N ASN A 53 -4.15 -6.50 11.69
CA ASN A 53 -3.75 -5.37 12.54
C ASN A 53 -4.69 -4.21 12.32
N PRO A 54 -5.64 -4.01 13.25
CA PRO A 54 -6.51 -2.85 13.23
C PRO A 54 -5.66 -1.58 13.10
N ASN A 55 -6.03 -0.70 12.17
CA ASN A 55 -5.36 0.57 11.87
C ASN A 55 -3.94 0.47 11.26
N GLY A 56 -3.48 -0.75 10.94
CA GLY A 56 -2.22 -0.97 10.23
C GLY A 56 -2.40 -1.14 8.73
N PHE A 57 -1.30 -1.01 8.00
CA PHE A 57 -1.26 -1.21 6.55
C PHE A 57 -0.21 -2.26 6.17
N SER A 58 -0.21 -2.67 4.91
CA SER A 58 0.81 -3.54 4.32
C SER A 58 1.28 -2.97 2.98
N LEU A 59 2.58 -2.81 2.82
CA LEU A 59 3.23 -2.57 1.53
C LEU A 59 3.52 -3.91 0.87
N SER A 60 2.96 -4.17 -0.30
CA SER A 60 3.18 -5.39 -1.07
C SER A 60 3.98 -5.04 -2.33
N VAL A 61 5.09 -5.74 -2.59
CA VAL A 61 6.03 -5.42 -3.68
C VAL A 61 6.35 -6.68 -4.48
N LYS A 62 6.22 -6.63 -5.81
CA LYS A 62 6.72 -7.67 -6.72
C LYS A 62 8.24 -7.65 -6.69
N ASP A 63 8.84 -8.76 -6.33
CA ASP A 63 10.29 -8.93 -6.31
C ASP A 63 10.70 -10.20 -7.08
N TRP A 64 12.00 -10.36 -7.29
CA TRP A 64 12.60 -11.54 -7.89
C TRP A 64 13.82 -11.96 -7.07
N GLU A 65 13.90 -13.25 -6.75
CA GLU A 65 15.02 -13.87 -6.06
C GLU A 65 15.46 -15.13 -6.82
N ASP A 66 16.77 -15.35 -6.90
CA ASP A 66 17.32 -16.57 -7.50
C ASP A 66 16.81 -17.81 -6.75
N GLY A 67 16.47 -18.87 -7.48
CA GLY A 67 15.85 -20.10 -6.96
C GLY A 67 14.37 -20.00 -6.56
N ARG A 68 13.82 -18.80 -6.32
CA ARG A 68 12.39 -18.60 -5.99
C ARG A 68 11.58 -18.02 -7.16
N GLY A 69 12.24 -17.25 -8.04
CA GLY A 69 11.60 -16.53 -9.12
C GLY A 69 10.80 -15.33 -8.64
N TYR A 70 9.85 -14.88 -9.47
CA TYR A 70 8.95 -13.78 -9.13
C TYR A 70 8.04 -14.15 -7.96
N HIS A 71 8.00 -13.28 -6.96
CA HIS A 71 7.17 -13.44 -5.77
C HIS A 71 6.79 -12.06 -5.22
N VAL A 72 5.94 -12.04 -4.20
CA VAL A 72 5.55 -10.80 -3.52
C VAL A 72 6.12 -10.78 -2.11
N LYS A 73 6.75 -9.66 -1.75
CA LYS A 73 7.15 -9.35 -0.38
C LYS A 73 6.09 -8.47 0.26
N HIS A 74 5.70 -8.78 1.49
CA HIS A 74 4.75 -7.96 2.25
C HIS A 74 5.42 -7.41 3.50
N TYR A 75 5.50 -6.09 3.57
CA TYR A 75 6.03 -5.37 4.70
C TYR A 75 4.89 -4.80 5.52
N ARG A 76 4.92 -5.07 6.82
CA ARG A 76 3.92 -4.54 7.75
C ARG A 76 4.24 -3.08 8.04
N ILE A 77 3.28 -2.20 7.75
CA ILE A 77 3.34 -0.79 8.12
C ILE A 77 2.55 -0.63 9.41
N LYS A 78 3.23 -0.25 10.50
CA LYS A 78 2.61 -0.06 11.81
C LYS A 78 2.40 1.44 12.08
N PRO A 79 1.26 1.83 12.66
CA PRO A 79 1.08 3.18 13.17
C PRO A 79 1.94 3.41 14.41
N LEU A 80 2.27 4.67 14.67
CA LEU A 80 2.86 5.16 15.92
C LEU A 80 1.79 5.80 16.80
N ASP A 81 1.96 5.73 18.12
CA ASP A 81 1.00 6.30 19.09
C ASP A 81 0.90 7.84 18.97
N ASN A 82 1.98 8.51 18.55
CA ASN A 82 2.04 9.95 18.35
C ASN A 82 1.70 10.40 16.92
N GLY A 83 1.12 9.49 16.11
CA GLY A 83 0.89 9.72 14.69
C GLY A 83 2.11 9.38 13.83
N GLY A 84 1.85 8.96 12.59
CA GLY A 84 2.87 8.49 11.65
C GLY A 84 2.99 6.96 11.59
N TYR A 85 3.97 6.49 10.82
CA TYR A 85 4.10 5.10 10.38
C TYR A 85 5.55 4.63 10.33
N TYR A 86 5.75 3.32 10.43
CA TYR A 86 7.05 2.69 10.21
C TYR A 86 6.91 1.26 9.66
N ILE A 87 7.94 0.81 8.93
CA ILE A 87 8.13 -0.61 8.56
C ILE A 87 9.20 -1.24 9.46
N ALA A 88 10.32 -0.55 9.65
CA ALA A 88 11.39 -0.90 10.58
C ALA A 88 11.50 0.19 11.66
N THR A 89 11.70 -0.20 12.92
CA THR A 89 11.63 0.71 14.07
C THR A 89 12.68 1.83 14.06
N ASN A 90 13.72 1.70 13.24
CA ASN A 90 14.78 2.70 13.09
C ASN A 90 14.42 3.84 12.11
N GLN A 91 13.28 3.76 11.41
CA GLN A 91 12.84 4.80 10.47
C GLN A 91 11.33 5.02 10.55
N THR A 92 10.95 6.24 10.90
CA THR A 92 9.55 6.67 11.04
C THR A 92 9.19 7.70 9.98
N PHE A 93 7.90 7.79 9.67
CA PHE A 93 7.36 8.66 8.63
C PHE A 93 6.09 9.36 9.10
N PRO A 94 5.89 10.65 8.77
CA PRO A 94 4.70 11.38 9.19
C PRO A 94 3.41 10.95 8.47
N SER A 95 3.52 10.32 7.29
CA SER A 95 2.38 9.83 6.50
C SER A 95 2.77 8.62 5.66
N LEU A 96 1.78 7.91 5.11
CA LEU A 96 2.03 6.81 4.16
C LEU A 96 2.67 7.32 2.87
N GLN A 97 2.30 8.50 2.38
CA GLN A 97 2.94 9.16 1.24
C GLN A 97 4.45 9.34 1.48
N ALA A 98 4.82 9.87 2.65
CA ALA A 98 6.22 10.09 2.99
C ALA A 98 7.00 8.77 3.11
N LEU A 99 6.35 7.70 3.55
CA LEU A 99 6.91 6.35 3.59
C LEU A 99 7.14 5.83 2.18
N VAL A 100 6.10 5.82 1.33
CA VAL A 100 6.18 5.33 -0.05
C VAL A 100 7.26 6.06 -0.84
N MET A 101 7.27 7.40 -0.80
CA MET A 101 8.27 8.23 -1.49
C MET A 101 9.72 7.91 -1.08
N ARG A 102 9.94 7.32 0.09
CA ARG A 102 11.28 7.00 0.60
C ARG A 102 11.66 5.54 0.41
N THR A 103 10.70 4.64 0.25
CA THR A 103 10.95 3.18 0.27
C THR A 103 10.59 2.46 -1.03
N ALA A 104 9.77 3.05 -1.90
CA ALA A 104 9.29 2.46 -3.13
C ALA A 104 9.90 3.16 -4.36
#